data_AF-A0A356R8V3-F1
#
_entry.id   AF-A0A356R8V3-F1
#
_cell.length_a   1.000
_cell.length_b   1.000
_cell.length_c   1.000
_cell.angle_alpha   90.00
_cell.angle_beta   90.00
_cell.angle_gamma   90.00
#
_symmetry.space_group_name_H-M   'P 1'
#
loop_
_entity.id
_entity.type
_entity.pdbx_description
1 polymer ?
#
loop_
_entity_poly.entity_id
_entity_poly.type
_entity_poly.pdbx_seq_one_letter_code
_entity_poly.pdbx_strand_id
1 'polypeptide(L)' 'MGRKKNPDNEIFPEMAAMLEGMQELMCDENGKPLSPDHPQYQKMAGLIENIANRARKRDQQDPSTSGQQGTA' A
#
# COMPACT_ATOMS: atom_id res chain seq x y z
N MET A 1 28.88 -1.76 22.21
CA MET A 1 27.61 -2.52 22.09
C MET A 1 26.49 -1.52 22.34
N GLY A 2 25.56 -1.15 21.47
CA GLY A 2 25.18 -1.51 20.12
C GLY A 2 24.27 -0.38 19.61
N ARG A 3 24.07 -0.35 18.29
CA ARG A 3 23.57 0.78 17.49
C ARG A 3 22.18 1.33 17.90
N LYS A 4 22.11 2.66 17.77
CA LYS A 4 20.99 3.62 17.65
C LYS A 4 19.57 3.02 17.48
N LYS A 5 18.63 3.45 18.33
CA LYS A 5 17.19 3.41 18.03
C LYS A 5 16.94 4.34 16.84
N ASN A 6 16.50 3.81 15.72
CA ASN A 6 16.03 4.63 14.60
C ASN A 6 14.75 5.37 15.04
N PRO A 7 14.62 6.69 14.79
CA PRO A 7 13.44 7.47 15.15
C PRO A 7 12.28 7.32 14.15
N ASP A 8 12.41 6.49 13.11
CA ASP A 8 11.46 6.44 12.00
C ASP A 8 10.20 5.58 12.25
N ASN A 9 9.88 5.28 13.51
CA ASN A 9 8.72 4.47 13.88
C ASN A 9 7.52 5.30 14.35
N GLU A 10 7.42 6.54 13.90
CA GLU A 10 6.16 7.31 13.94
C GLU A 10 5.28 6.87 12.76
N ILE A 11 4.92 5.58 12.74
CA ILE A 11 3.67 5.18 12.11
C ILE A 11 2.62 5.93 12.90
N PHE A 12 2.09 7.00 12.32
CA PHE A 12 1.06 7.83 12.93
C PHE A 12 0.04 6.90 13.60
N PRO A 13 -0.31 7.10 14.88
CA PRO A 13 -1.18 6.18 15.62
C PRO A 13 -2.50 5.89 14.88
N GLU A 14 -2.96 6.85 14.09
CA GLU A 14 -4.13 6.75 13.22
C GLU A 14 -3.96 5.76 12.05
N MET A 15 -2.75 5.62 11.52
CA MET A 15 -2.42 4.63 10.49
C MET A 15 -2.09 3.24 11.06
N ALA A 16 -1.82 3.13 12.36
CA ALA A 16 -1.49 1.85 12.99
C ALA A 16 -2.67 0.87 12.92
N ALA A 17 -3.87 1.31 13.29
CA ALA A 17 -5.08 0.47 13.23
C ALA A 17 -5.43 0.05 11.79
N MET A 18 -5.21 0.96 10.83
CA MET A 18 -5.43 0.65 9.40
C MET A 18 -4.44 -0.41 8.90
N LEU A 19 -3.16 -0.30 9.26
CA LEU A 19 -2.13 -1.26 8.88
C LEU A 19 -2.34 -2.61 9.56
N GLU A 20 -2.82 -2.63 10.80
CA GLU A 20 -3.20 -3.84 11.51
C GLU A 20 -4.36 -4.55 10.82
N GLY A 21 -5.42 -3.83 10.45
CA GLY A 21 -6.54 -4.41 9.68
C GLY A 21 -6.13 -4.92 8.30
N MET A 22 -5.19 -4.26 7.63
CA MET A 22 -4.64 -4.75 6.36
C MET A 22 -3.78 -6.00 6.55
N GLN A 23 -3.07 -6.12 7.66
CA GLN A 23 -2.31 -7.31 8.00
C GLN A 23 -3.23 -8.50 8.29
N GLU A 24 -4.30 -8.29 9.06
CA GLU A 24 -5.31 -9.31 9.34
C GLU A 24 -5.94 -9.84 8.04
N LEU A 25 -6.28 -8.94 7.11
CA LEU A 25 -6.84 -9.31 5.80
C LEU A 25 -5.85 -10.11 4.92
N MET A 26 -4.56 -9.93 5.13
CA MET A 26 -3.47 -10.56 4.36
C MET A 26 -2.85 -11.75 5.09
N CYS A 27 -3.47 -12.21 6.17
CA CYS A 27 -3.07 -13.38 6.91
C CYS A 27 -4.15 -14.48 6.85
N ASP A 28 -3.72 -15.73 6.99
CA ASP A 28 -4.60 -16.88 7.16
C ASP A 28 -5.15 -16.95 8.59
N GLU A 29 -6.00 -17.93 8.85
CA GLU A 29 -6.60 -18.25 10.16
C GLU A 29 -5.59 -18.55 11.27
N ASN A 30 -4.31 -18.78 10.94
CA ASN A 30 -3.22 -18.97 11.90
C ASN A 30 -2.34 -17.71 12.04
N GLY A 31 -2.72 -16.60 11.41
CA GLY A 31 -1.96 -15.35 11.39
C GLY A 31 -0.75 -15.38 10.46
N LYS A 32 -0.61 -16.38 9.58
CA LYS A 32 0.51 -16.44 8.63
C LYS A 32 0.16 -15.65 7.37
N PRO A 33 1.11 -14.92 6.77
CA PRO A 33 0.87 -14.23 5.52
C PRO A 33 0.30 -15.17 4.45
N LEU A 34 -0.70 -14.70 3.72
CA LEU A 34 -1.29 -15.43 2.61
C LEU A 34 -0.21 -15.77 1.57
N SER A 35 -0.28 -16.98 1.03
CA SER A 35 0.64 -17.41 -0.03
C SER A 35 0.45 -16.56 -1.29
N PRO A 36 1.50 -16.36 -2.11
CA PRO A 36 1.39 -15.63 -3.36
C PRO A 36 0.32 -16.16 -4.31
N ASP A 37 0.07 -17.48 -4.30
CA ASP A 37 -0.96 -18.11 -5.11
C ASP A 37 -2.38 -17.94 -4.53
N HIS A 38 -2.53 -17.32 -3.36
CA HIS A 38 -3.83 -17.10 -2.74
C HIS A 38 -4.63 -16.06 -3.53
N PRO A 39 -5.93 -16.28 -3.82
CA PRO A 39 -6.73 -15.36 -4.62
C PRO A 39 -6.79 -13.93 -4.10
N GLN A 40 -6.80 -13.73 -2.78
CA GLN A 40 -6.75 -12.38 -2.19
C GLN A 40 -5.39 -11.71 -2.35
N TYR A 41 -4.29 -12.47 -2.24
CA TYR A 41 -2.95 -11.95 -2.46
C TYR A 41 -2.80 -11.43 -3.90
N GLN A 42 -3.23 -12.23 -4.88
CA GLN A 42 -3.18 -11.85 -6.31
C GLN A 42 -3.98 -10.58 -6.61
N LYS A 43 -5.17 -10.44 -6.01
CA LYS A 43 -6.01 -9.23 -6.16
C LYS A 43 -5.32 -8.00 -5.56
N MET A 44 -4.79 -8.12 -4.35
CA MET A 44 -4.07 -7.04 -3.68
C MET A 44 -2.83 -6.63 -4.48
N ALA A 45 -2.03 -7.61 -4.92
CA ALA A 45 -0.83 -7.38 -5.74
C ALA A 45 -1.18 -6.65 -7.05
N GLY A 46 -2.21 -7.10 -7.76
CA GLY A 46 -2.67 -6.43 -8.98
C GLY A 46 -3.20 -5.02 -8.75
N LEU A 47 -3.88 -4.77 -7.62
CA LEU A 47 -4.33 -3.42 -7.25
C LEU A 47 -3.13 -2.48 -7.00
N ILE A 48 -2.15 -2.94 -6.22
CA ILE A 48 -0.92 -2.18 -5.94
C ILE A 48 -0.16 -1.89 -7.23
N GLU A 49 -0.03 -2.88 -8.12
CA GLU A 49 0.62 -2.71 -9.42
C GLU A 49 -0.11 -1.67 -10.29
N ASN A 50 -1.45 -1.70 -10.33
CA ASN A 50 -2.25 -0.72 -11.05
C ASN A 50 -2.07 0.70 -10.49
N ILE A 51 -2.05 0.84 -9.15
CA ILE A 51 -1.78 2.13 -8.48
C ILE A 51 -0.38 2.63 -8.84
N ALA A 52 0.64 1.76 -8.75
CA ALA A 52 2.01 2.09 -9.10
C ALA A 52 2.15 2.51 -10.57
N ASN A 53 1.51 1.78 -11.48
CA ASN A 53 1.49 2.13 -12.91
C ASN A 53 0.79 3.46 -13.17
N ARG A 54 -0.30 3.76 -12.46
CA ARG A 54 -1.01 5.05 -12.57
C ARG A 54 -0.18 6.20 -12.01
N ALA A 55 0.51 6.01 -10.89
CA ALA A 55 1.41 7.00 -10.31
C ALA A 55 2.58 7.30 -11.26
N ARG A 56 3.25 6.26 -11.79
CA ARG A 56 4.35 6.41 -12.77
C ARG A 56 3.93 7.09 -14.07
N LYS A 57 2.68 6.91 -14.50
CA LYS A 57 2.11 7.62 -15.67
C LYS A 57 1.86 9.10 -15.37
N ARG A 58 1.43 9.45 -14.15
CA ARG A 58 1.28 10.85 -13.73
C ARG A 58 2.63 11.57 -13.66
N ASP A 59 3.66 10.94 -13.09
CA ASP A 59 5.03 11.50 -13.07
C ASP A 59 5.63 11.72 -14.47
N GLN A 60 5.19 10.97 -15.48
CA GLN A 60 5.61 11.15 -16.87
C GLN A 60 4.74 12.14 -17.67
N GLN A 61 3.63 12.63 -17.10
CA GLN A 61 2.66 13.51 -17.78
C GLN A 61 2.72 14.98 -17.36
N ASP A 62 3.76 15.44 -16.66
CA ASP A 62 4.05 16.87 -16.62
C ASP A 62 4.92 17.24 -17.83
N PRO A 63 4.28 17.76 -18.89
CA PRO A 63 4.20 19.20 -18.98
C PRO A 63 2.75 19.67 -19.06
N SER A 64 2.31 20.41 -18.04
CA SER A 64 1.24 21.42 -18.13
C SER A 64 -0.07 20.94 -18.80
N THR A 65 -1.07 20.51 -18.02
CA THR A 65 -2.47 20.98 -18.23
C THR A 65 -3.34 20.64 -17.03
N SER A 66 -3.88 21.71 -16.45
CA SER A 66 -5.06 21.70 -15.58
C SER A 66 -6.22 20.99 -16.27
N GLY A 67 -6.79 19.96 -15.64
CA GLY A 67 -7.98 19.27 -16.14
C GLY A 67 -8.66 18.45 -15.05
N GLN A 68 -9.79 18.96 -14.55
CA GLN A 68 -10.66 18.35 -13.55
C GLN A 68 -10.99 16.89 -13.88
N GLN A 69 -11.00 16.01 -12.88
CA GLN A 69 -11.71 14.74 -12.94
C GLN A 69 -12.63 14.60 -11.72
N GLY A 70 -13.83 15.14 -11.84
CA GLY A 70 -15.01 14.65 -11.15
C GLY A 70 -15.93 14.05 -12.20
N THR A 71 -16.38 12.82 -12.00
CA THR A 71 -17.57 12.30 -12.68
C THR A 71 -18.52 11.80 -11.61
N ALA A 72 -19.74 12.31 -11.71
CA ALA A 72 -20.91 12.06 -10.88
C ALA A 72 -21.34 10.59 -10.86
#